data_AF-A0A7X7YHD9-F1
#
_entry.id   AF-A0A7X7YHD9-F1
#
_cell.length_a   1.000
_cell.length_b   1.000
_cell.length_c   1.000
_cell.angle_alpha   90.00
_cell.angle_beta   90.00
_cell.angle_gamma   90.00
#
_symmetry.space_group_name_H-M   'P 1'
#
loop_
_entity.id
_entity.type
_entity.pdbx_description
1 polymer ?
#
loop_
_entity_poly.entity_id
_entity_poly.type
_entity_poly.pdbx_seq_one_letter_code
_entity_poly.pdbx_strand_id
1 'polypeptide(L)' 'MLIATDAGRKLLPADLPRERIELHPEPEALVCGSCGVAKRVIGQEVTEQLDYRPASFGILQQVRFKYACP' A
#
# COMPACT_ATOMS: atom_id res chain seq x y z
N MET A 1 4.97 22.71 17.18
CA MET A 1 4.20 21.98 16.15
C MET A 1 4.67 22.47 14.80
N LEU A 2 5.53 21.71 14.12
CA LEU A 2 6.04 22.11 12.80
C LEU A 2 5.19 21.43 11.72
N ILE A 3 4.32 22.20 11.08
CA ILE A 3 3.66 21.75 9.85
C ILE A 3 4.57 22.22 8.71
N ALA A 4 5.21 21.28 8.03
CA ALA A 4 6.07 21.56 6.90
C ALA A 4 5.26 22.23 5.77
N THR A 5 5.67 23.42 5.39
CA THR A 5 5.22 24.16 4.22
C THR A 5 6.07 23.75 3.02
N ASP A 6 5.51 23.03 2.06
CA ASP A 6 6.06 23.00 0.69
C ASP A 6 4.97 22.64 -0.34
N ALA A 7 5.10 23.19 -1.55
CA ALA A 7 4.07 23.25 -2.59
C ALA A 7 3.85 21.91 -3.31
N GLY A 8 3.34 20.91 -2.58
CA GLY A 8 2.95 19.59 -3.08
C GLY A 8 1.57 19.15 -2.58
N ARG A 9 1.16 17.91 -2.90
CA ARG A 9 -0.06 17.31 -2.32
C ARG A 9 0.16 17.21 -0.80
N LYS A 10 -0.70 17.88 -0.02
CA LYS A 10 -0.69 17.75 1.44
C LYS A 10 -0.91 16.28 1.79
N LEU A 11 -0.12 15.78 2.73
CA LEU A 11 -0.34 14.47 3.33
C LEU A 11 -1.74 14.42 3.95
N LEU A 12 -2.37 13.25 3.91
CA LEU A 12 -3.66 13.06 4.57
C LEU A 12 -3.50 13.21 6.09
N PRO A 13 -4.53 13.69 6.80
CA PRO A 13 -4.45 13.92 8.24
C PRO A 13 -4.02 12.67 9.02
N ALA A 14 -3.16 12.84 10.03
CA ALA A 14 -2.60 11.73 10.79
C ALA A 14 -3.61 11.08 11.74
N ASP A 15 -4.61 11.85 12.17
CA ASP A 15 -5.67 11.51 13.11
C ASP A 15 -6.80 10.67 12.50
N LEU A 16 -6.91 10.59 11.18
CA LEU A 16 -7.89 9.73 10.53
C LEU A 16 -7.50 8.25 10.66
N PRO A 17 -8.47 7.35 10.94
CA PRO A 17 -8.20 5.92 11.03
C PRO A 17 -7.72 5.38 9.68
N ARG A 18 -6.66 4.57 9.71
CA ARG A 18 -6.10 3.92 8.53
C ARG A 18 -6.57 2.48 8.44
N GLU A 19 -7.16 2.11 7.32
CA GLU A 19 -7.50 0.73 6.98
C GLU A 19 -6.55 0.24 5.89
N ARG A 20 -5.82 -0.83 6.18
CA ARG A 20 -4.79 -1.37 5.29
C ARG A 20 -5.34 -2.57 4.51
N ILE A 21 -5.32 -2.48 3.19
CA ILE A 21 -5.65 -3.59 2.29
C ILE A 21 -4.40 -4.06 1.58
N GLU A 22 -4.05 -5.32 1.78
CA GLU A 22 -2.89 -5.96 1.18
C GLU A 22 -3.27 -6.61 -0.15
N LEU A 23 -2.59 -6.16 -1.20
CA LEU A 23 -2.79 -6.61 -2.57
C LEU A 23 -1.60 -7.47 -2.96
N HIS A 24 -1.81 -8.77 -2.92
CA HIS A 24 -0.86 -9.77 -3.41
C HIS A 24 -1.22 -10.19 -4.85
N PRO A 25 -0.23 -10.61 -5.65
CA PRO A 25 -0.50 -11.33 -6.89
C PRO A 25 -1.26 -12.63 -6.62
N GLU A 26 -1.90 -13.15 -7.67
CA GLU A 26 -2.47 -14.50 -7.65
C GLU A 26 -1.41 -15.55 -7.25
N PRO A 27 -1.79 -16.65 -6.57
CA PRO A 27 -0.85 -17.63 -6.02
C PRO A 27 0.15 -18.18 -7.04
N GLU A 28 -0.26 -18.39 -8.29
CA GLU A 28 0.60 -18.91 -9.36
C GLU A 28 1.72 -17.94 -9.71
N ALA A 29 1.46 -16.63 -9.58
CA ALA A 29 2.45 -15.59 -9.82
C ALA A 29 3.46 -15.47 -8.67
N LEU A 30 3.24 -16.13 -7.53
CA LEU A 30 4.18 -16.18 -6.41
C LEU A 30 5.31 -17.21 -6.63
N VAL A 31 5.21 -18.06 -7.65
CA VAL A 31 6.27 -19.00 -8.04
C VAL A 31 6.97 -18.48 -9.29
N CYS A 32 8.29 -18.63 -9.34
CA CYS A 32 9.06 -18.25 -10.51
C CYS A 32 8.87 -19.28 -11.64
N GLY A 33 8.36 -18.84 -12.80
CA GLY A 33 8.16 -19.73 -13.95
C GLY A 33 9.45 -20.28 -14.58
N SER A 34 10.62 -19.71 -14.28
CA SER A 34 11.90 -20.18 -14.84
C SER A 34 12.63 -21.17 -13.94
N CYS A 35 12.66 -20.93 -12.62
CA CYS A 35 13.38 -21.80 -11.67
C CYS A 35 12.47 -22.64 -10.76
N GLY A 36 11.15 -22.39 -10.76
CA GLY A 36 10.19 -23.10 -9.93
C GLY A 36 10.21 -22.74 -8.43
N VAL A 37 11.09 -21.81 -8.02
CA VAL A 37 11.22 -21.40 -6.62
C VAL A 37 10.20 -20.31 -6.27
N ALA A 38 9.72 -20.30 -5.02
CA ALA A 38 8.89 -19.22 -4.50
C ALA A 38 9.61 -17.87 -4.57
N LYS A 39 8.96 -16.87 -5.15
CA LYS A 39 9.45 -15.50 -5.20
C LYS A 39 9.44 -14.89 -3.80
N ARG A 40 10.40 -14.01 -3.53
CA ARG A 40 10.45 -13.23 -2.29
C ARG A 40 9.88 -11.84 -2.50
N VAL A 41 9.33 -11.27 -1.43
CA VAL A 41 8.97 -9.84 -1.41
C VAL A 41 10.26 -9.02 -1.52
N ILE A 42 10.29 -8.08 -2.46
CA ILE A 42 11.40 -7.13 -2.65
C ILE A 42 11.02 -5.69 -2.35
N GLY A 43 9.74 -5.43 -2.15
CA GLY A 43 9.23 -4.10 -1.81
C GLY A 43 7.73 -4.07 -1.79
N GLN A 44 7.19 -2.91 -1.41
CA GLN A 44 5.77 -2.63 -1.43
C GLN A 44 5.55 -1.21 -1.95
N GLU A 45 4.42 -0.99 -2.60
CA GLU A 45 3.94 0.33 -2.99
C GLU A 45 2.67 0.62 -2.20
N VAL A 46 2.63 1.79 -1.54
CA VAL A 46 1.52 2.19 -0.68
C VAL A 46 0.84 3.39 -1.30
N THR A 47 -0.46 3.24 -1.56
CA THR A 47 -1.33 4.33 -2.01
C THR A 47 -2.32 4.64 -0.90
N GLU A 48 -2.36 5.90 -0.48
CA GLU A 48 -3.34 6.38 0.49
C GLU A 48 -4.47 7.14 -0.22
N GLN A 49 -5.72 6.82 0.12
CA GLN A 49 -6.90 7.49 -0.38
C GLN A 49 -7.82 7.86 0.78
N LEU A 50 -8.40 9.06 0.75
CA LEU A 50 -9.46 9.44 1.68
C LEU A 50 -10.71 8.61 1.38
N ASP A 51 -11.17 7.85 2.36
CA ASP A 51 -12.33 6.98 2.30
C ASP A 51 -13.50 7.62 3.06
N TYR A 52 -14.65 7.74 2.40
CA TYR A 52 -15.85 8.29 3.01
C TYR A 52 -16.77 7.16 3.45
N ARG A 53 -17.12 7.16 4.73
CA ARG A 53 -18.09 6.25 5.35
C ARG A 53 -19.26 7.08 5.86
N PRO A 54 -20.46 6.52 6.03
CA PRO A 54 -21.58 7.26 6.60
C PRO A 54 -21.17 7.99 7.90
N ALA A 55 -21.25 9.33 7.88
CA ALA A 55 -20.87 10.22 8.98
C ALA A 55 -19.39 10.15 9.46
N SER A 56 -18.46 9.57 8.69
CA SER A 56 -17.04 9.51 9.08
C SER A 56 -16.08 9.47 7.89
N PHE A 57 -14.83 9.86 8.12
CA PHE A 57 -13.75 9.72 7.16
C PHE A 57 -12.69 8.77 7.70
N GLY A 58 -12.08 8.02 6.79
CA GLY A 58 -10.91 7.21 7.04
C GLY A 58 -9.90 7.37 5.92
N ILE A 59 -8.78 6.67 6.05
CA ILE A 59 -7.77 6.57 5.01
C ILE A 59 -7.68 5.09 4.61
N LEU A 60 -7.96 4.79 3.36
CA LEU A 60 -7.69 3.49 2.78
C LEU A 60 -6.23 3.44 2.31
N GLN A 61 -5.44 2.57 2.91
CA GLN A 61 -4.06 2.30 2.51
C GLN A 61 -4.01 1.02 1.68
N GLN A 62 -3.89 1.16 0.36
CA GLN A 62 -3.73 0.05 -0.56
C GLN A 62 -2.24 -0.28 -0.70
N VAL A 63 -1.87 -1.51 -0.37
CA VAL A 63 -0.47 -1.93 -0.31
C VAL A 63 -0.25 -3.01 -1.35
N ARG A 64 0.44 -2.67 -2.42
CA ARG A 64 0.75 -3.61 -3.50
C ARG A 64 2.15 -4.19 -3.27
N PHE A 65 2.21 -5.49 -3.02
CA PHE A 65 3.48 -6.18 -2.82
C PHE A 65 4.18 -6.49 -4.14
N LYS A 66 5.50 -6.24 -4.18
CA LYS A 66 6.37 -6.53 -5.32
C LYS A 66 7.22 -7.75 -5.00
N TYR A 67 7.22 -8.72 -5.92
CA TYR A 67 7.89 -10.00 -5.78
C TYR A 67 8.94 -10.19 -6.86
N ALA A 68 10.06 -10.82 -6.51
CA ALA A 68 11.08 -11.23 -7.48
C ALA A 68 11.59 -12.64 -7.19
N CYS A 69 12.13 -13.29 -8.22
CA CYS A 69 12.91 -14.51 -8.03
C CYS A 69 14.05 -14.21 -7.04
N PRO A 70 14.27 -15.07 -6.02
CA PRO A 70 15.35 -14.89 -5.08
C PRO A 70 16.72 -14.81 -5.76
#